data_AF-A0A2W4ZYF8-F1
#
_entry.id   AF-A0A2W4ZYF8-F1
#
_cell.length_a   1.000
_cell.length_b   1.000
_cell.length_c   1.000
_cell.angle_alpha   90.00
_cell.angle_beta   90.00
_cell.angle_gamma   90.00
#
_symmetry.space_group_name_H-M   'P 1'
#
loop_
_entity.id
_entity.type
_entity.pdbx_description
1 polymer ?
#
loop_
_entity_poly.entity_id
_entity_poly.type
_entity_poly.pdbx_seq_one_letter_code
_entity_poly.pdbx_strand_id
1 'polypeptide(L)'
;MLPAKEPVYPKPLGTSHFTLVDVRGNIVSMTDSVEDAFGSRMYVDGFMLNNQLTDFSFVPEVDGKPVANRVEGGKRPRSTMTPVIVFQPSGKPLMITGSAGGSGIMGYVLQRIIAVVDWKQDIKSALAAPNIVSRGRGIELEAETLAPAMSEPLQNFGHPVKITPLNSGLTAIVYDAQGRMTGAADPRREGTAIGE
;
A
#
# COMPACT_ATOMS: atom_id res chain seq x y z
N MET A 1 -12.71 23.78 29.80
CA MET A 1 -13.34 22.64 29.12
C MET A 1 -12.47 22.31 27.93
N LEU A 2 -11.76 21.18 27.93
CA LEU A 2 -11.06 20.75 26.71
C LEU A 2 -12.13 20.44 25.66
N PRO A 3 -11.96 20.87 24.40
CA PRO A 3 -12.94 20.55 23.36
C PRO A 3 -13.08 19.03 23.26
N ALA A 4 -14.32 18.56 23.06
CA ALA A 4 -14.59 17.16 22.83
C ALA A 4 -13.69 16.65 21.69
N LYS A 5 -13.08 15.48 21.86
CA LYS A 5 -12.34 14.82 20.77
C LYS A 5 -13.31 14.71 19.58
N GLU A 6 -13.01 15.42 18.51
CA GLU A 6 -13.74 15.27 17.26
C GLU A 6 -13.71 13.79 16.83
N PRO A 7 -14.81 13.29 16.23
CA PRO A 7 -14.80 11.96 15.65
C PRO A 7 -13.65 11.87 14.63
N VAL A 8 -12.71 10.96 14.88
CA VAL A 8 -11.62 10.66 13.94
C VAL A 8 -12.23 9.83 12.81
N TYR A 9 -12.70 10.50 11.77
CA TYR A 9 -13.03 9.82 10.52
C TYR A 9 -11.76 9.15 9.96
N PRO A 10 -11.85 7.95 9.36
CA PRO A 10 -10.71 7.35 8.69
C PRO A 10 -10.19 8.35 7.64
N LYS A 11 -8.91 8.72 7.72
CA LYS A 11 -8.27 9.59 6.74
C LYS A 11 -8.43 8.96 5.34
N PRO A 12 -9.18 9.59 4.41
CA PRO A 12 -9.25 9.11 3.05
C PRO A 12 -7.86 9.23 2.42
N LEU A 13 -7.45 8.21 1.66
CA LEU A 13 -6.07 8.06 1.19
C LEU A 13 -5.86 8.82 -0.14
N GLY A 14 -4.79 9.62 -0.22
CA GLY A 14 -4.42 10.42 -1.40
C GLY A 14 -3.30 9.82 -2.26
N THR A 15 -3.05 8.52 -2.10
CA THR A 15 -2.03 7.78 -2.85
C THR A 15 -2.66 7.01 -4.00
N SER A 16 -1.97 6.97 -5.14
CA SER A 16 -2.27 6.11 -6.29
C SER A 16 -1.04 5.30 -6.69
N HIS A 17 -1.28 4.17 -7.35
CA HIS A 17 -0.23 3.33 -7.92
C HIS A 17 -0.65 2.84 -9.30
N PHE A 18 0.30 2.78 -10.23
CA PHE A 18 0.10 2.18 -11.53
C PHE A 18 1.36 1.46 -12.01
N THR A 19 1.14 0.52 -12.93
CA THR A 19 2.19 -0.25 -13.60
C THR A 19 2.01 -0.17 -15.10
N LEU A 20 3.12 -0.16 -15.84
CA LEU A 20 3.12 -0.04 -17.29
C LEU A 20 4.26 -0.86 -17.90
N VAL A 21 3.99 -1.46 -19.06
CA VAL A 21 4.99 -2.04 -19.95
C VAL A 21 4.77 -1.46 -21.34
N ASP A 22 5.81 -0.91 -21.96
CA ASP A 22 5.73 -0.39 -23.33
C ASP A 22 6.09 -1.46 -24.38
N VAL A 23 5.83 -1.16 -25.66
CA VAL A 23 6.10 -2.06 -26.79
C VAL A 23 7.59 -2.38 -27.00
N ARG A 24 8.49 -1.63 -26.36
CA ARG A 24 9.95 -1.86 -26.38
C ARG A 24 10.41 -2.67 -25.17
N GLY A 25 9.49 -3.05 -24.28
CA GLY A 25 9.78 -3.79 -23.05
C GLY A 25 10.26 -2.91 -21.89
N ASN A 26 10.10 -1.58 -21.95
CA ASN A 26 10.38 -0.71 -20.80
C ASN A 26 9.29 -0.91 -19.74
N ILE A 27 9.70 -0.96 -18.48
CA ILE A 27 8.84 -1.27 -17.35
C ILE A 27 8.79 -0.08 -16.38
N VAL A 28 7.58 0.26 -15.93
CA VAL A 28 7.35 1.26 -14.88
C VAL A 28 6.50 0.65 -13.76
N SER A 29 6.94 0.86 -12.53
CA SER A 29 6.15 0.69 -11.30
C SER A 29 6.22 2.01 -10.55
N MET A 30 5.10 2.73 -10.45
CA MET A 30 5.08 4.09 -9.91
C MET A 30 3.97 4.24 -8.88
N THR A 31 4.36 4.66 -7.67
CA THR A 31 3.44 5.09 -6.62
C THR A 31 3.63 6.59 -6.41
N ASP A 32 2.54 7.35 -6.43
CA ASP A 32 2.55 8.79 -6.23
C ASP A 32 1.44 9.22 -5.27
N SER A 33 1.62 10.37 -4.61
CA SER A 33 0.80 10.74 -3.46
C SER A 33 0.75 12.24 -3.18
N VAL A 34 -0.41 12.69 -2.71
CA VAL A 34 -0.56 13.98 -1.99
C VAL A 34 -0.70 13.80 -0.48
N GLU A 35 -0.43 12.58 0.02
CA GLU A 35 -0.67 12.02 1.38
C GLU A 35 -2.13 11.70 1.64
N ASP A 36 -2.89 12.64 2.19
CA ASP A 36 -4.33 12.49 2.39
C ASP A 36 -5.07 12.76 1.07
N ALA A 37 -6.31 12.27 0.94
CA ALA A 37 -7.14 12.65 -0.19
C ALA A 37 -7.31 14.18 -0.21
N PHE A 38 -7.05 14.78 -1.38
CA PHE A 38 -6.97 16.24 -1.57
C PHE A 38 -5.82 16.94 -0.84
N GLY A 39 -4.86 16.19 -0.30
CA GLY A 39 -3.67 16.69 0.37
C GLY A 39 -3.97 17.67 1.50
N SER A 40 -3.33 18.85 1.44
CA SER A 40 -3.57 19.97 2.35
C SER A 40 -4.91 20.67 2.17
N ARG A 41 -5.69 20.31 1.14
CA ARG A 41 -6.92 21.00 0.69
C ARG A 41 -6.67 22.44 0.23
N MET A 42 -5.40 22.80 0.02
CA MET A 42 -5.00 24.04 -0.64
C MET A 42 -4.89 23.81 -2.14
N TYR A 43 -5.36 24.80 -2.90
CA TYR A 43 -5.33 24.81 -4.35
C TYR A 43 -4.65 26.08 -4.84
N VAL A 44 -3.71 25.93 -5.77
CA VAL A 44 -2.96 27.05 -6.37
C VAL A 44 -2.82 26.78 -7.86
N ASP A 45 -3.33 27.69 -8.69
CA ASP A 45 -3.14 27.70 -10.15
C ASP A 45 -3.41 26.36 -10.87
N GLY A 46 -4.43 25.59 -10.46
CA GLY A 46 -4.70 24.27 -11.05
C GLY A 46 -4.27 23.10 -10.19
N PHE A 47 -3.41 23.32 -9.19
CA PHE A 47 -2.72 22.26 -8.46
C PHE A 47 -3.21 22.12 -7.03
N MET A 48 -3.50 20.87 -6.63
CA MET A 48 -3.70 20.51 -5.23
C MET A 48 -2.34 20.36 -4.56
N LEU A 49 -2.16 21.03 -3.42
CA LEU A 49 -0.91 20.94 -2.67
C LEU A 49 -0.96 19.76 -1.68
N ASN A 50 0.10 18.95 -1.67
CA ASN A 50 0.25 17.84 -0.73
C ASN A 50 0.30 18.33 0.73
N ASN A 51 0.03 17.42 1.67
CA ASN A 51 0.34 17.61 3.08
C ASN A 51 1.43 16.63 3.56
N GLN A 52 2.38 16.27 2.70
CA GLN A 52 3.35 15.18 2.92
C GLN A 52 4.22 15.35 4.18
N LEU A 53 4.40 16.57 4.68
CA LEU A 53 5.16 16.80 5.91
C LEU A 53 4.52 16.15 7.15
N THR A 54 3.25 15.73 7.09
CA THR A 54 2.57 14.96 8.14
C THR A 54 3.13 13.55 8.31
N ASP A 55 3.88 13.02 7.34
CA ASP A 55 4.58 11.74 7.45
C ASP A 55 5.80 11.81 8.38
N PHE A 56 6.26 13.00 8.77
CA PHE A 56 7.26 13.13 9.83
C PHE A 56 6.68 12.71 11.19
N SER A 57 7.57 12.32 12.09
CA SER A 57 7.24 12.20 13.51
C SER A 57 6.93 13.58 14.08
N PHE A 58 5.75 13.73 14.67
CA PHE A 58 5.37 14.90 15.46
C PHE A 58 6.16 15.01 16.77
N VAL A 59 6.80 13.91 17.20
CA VAL A 59 7.69 13.86 18.36
C VAL A 59 9.14 13.86 17.87
N PRO A 60 9.92 14.93 18.12
CA PRO A 60 11.27 15.05 17.58
C PRO A 60 12.31 14.25 18.35
N GLU A 61 12.04 13.91 19.62
CA GLU A 61 12.97 13.24 20.53
C GLU A 61 12.21 12.29 21.46
N VAL A 62 12.79 11.13 21.76
CA VAL A 62 12.30 10.17 22.76
C VAL A 62 13.48 9.77 23.64
N ASP A 63 13.33 9.88 24.96
CA ASP A 63 14.36 9.52 25.95
C ASP A 63 15.74 10.17 25.70
N GLY A 64 15.78 11.46 25.37
CA GLY A 64 17.03 12.16 25.10
C GLY A 64 17.63 11.89 23.72
N LYS A 65 16.98 11.07 22.88
CA LYS A 65 17.49 10.66 21.56
C LYS A 65 16.61 11.17 20.42
N PRO A 66 17.20 11.78 19.37
CA PRO A 66 16.43 12.28 18.25
C PRO A 66 15.72 11.15 17.50
N VAL A 67 14.45 11.35 17.16
CA VAL A 67 13.70 10.43 16.32
C VAL A 67 14.21 10.52 14.89
N ALA A 68 14.55 9.37 14.29
CA ALA A 68 15.10 9.31 12.93
C ALA A 68 14.21 10.02 11.90
N ASN A 69 12.89 9.94 12.06
CA ASN A 69 11.90 10.60 11.21
C ASN A 69 11.39 11.94 11.77
N ARG A 70 12.15 12.67 12.60
CA ARG A 70 11.79 14.05 13.00
C ARG A 70 11.94 15.04 11.84
N VAL A 71 11.25 16.18 11.94
CA VAL A 71 11.29 17.30 10.98
C VAL A 71 12.66 17.98 10.97
N GLU A 72 13.22 18.22 9.78
CA GLU A 72 14.45 18.97 9.55
C GLU A 72 14.38 19.72 8.21
N GLY A 73 15.11 20.83 8.09
CA GLY A 73 15.19 21.59 6.83
C GLY A 73 15.76 20.75 5.69
N GLY A 74 15.11 20.76 4.53
CA GLY A 74 15.54 20.01 3.33
C GLY A 74 15.37 18.48 3.40
N LYS A 75 14.88 17.94 4.53
CA LYS A 75 14.69 16.50 4.70
C LYS A 75 13.40 16.01 4.07
N ARG A 76 13.42 14.78 3.57
CA ARG A 76 12.24 14.07 3.06
C ARG A 76 11.60 13.22 4.18
N PRO A 77 10.28 13.27 4.39
CA PRO A 77 9.61 12.44 5.37
C PRO A 77 9.64 10.96 4.96
N ARG A 78 9.59 10.06 5.94
CA ARG A 78 9.53 8.61 5.70
C ARG A 78 8.25 8.25 4.96
N SER A 79 8.39 7.55 3.83
CA SER A 79 7.26 6.97 3.09
C SER A 79 7.08 5.48 3.36
N THR A 80 5.88 4.98 3.06
CA THR A 80 5.57 3.54 2.98
C THR A 80 5.25 3.08 1.55
N MET A 81 5.36 3.99 0.56
CA MET A 81 5.22 3.65 -0.85
C MET A 81 6.21 2.53 -1.22
N THR A 82 5.70 1.50 -1.89
CA THR A 82 6.45 0.28 -2.21
C THR A 82 6.24 -0.12 -3.67
N PRO A 83 6.72 0.67 -4.65
CA PRO A 83 6.77 0.24 -6.04
C PRO A 83 7.85 -0.84 -6.21
N VAL A 84 7.49 -1.98 -6.78
CA VAL A 84 8.35 -3.17 -6.90
C VAL A 84 8.35 -3.73 -8.31
N ILE A 85 9.52 -4.19 -8.75
CA ILE A 85 9.70 -5.06 -9.90
C ILE A 85 10.44 -6.31 -9.41
N VAL A 86 9.82 -7.48 -9.59
CA VAL A 86 10.38 -8.78 -9.24
C VAL A 86 10.98 -9.39 -10.50
N PHE A 87 12.21 -9.87 -10.39
CA PHE A 87 12.93 -10.55 -11.47
C PHE A 87 13.13 -12.03 -11.16
N GLN A 88 13.10 -12.84 -12.20
CA GLN A 88 13.57 -14.22 -12.14
C GLN A 88 15.11 -14.24 -12.00
N PRO A 89 15.70 -15.36 -11.55
CA PRO A 89 17.17 -15.51 -11.53
C PRO A 89 17.82 -15.33 -12.92
N SER A 90 17.07 -15.54 -14.00
CA SER A 90 17.50 -15.30 -15.38
C SER A 90 17.62 -13.82 -15.75
N GLY A 91 17.19 -12.90 -14.88
CA GLY A 91 17.12 -11.46 -15.15
C GLY A 91 15.87 -11.02 -15.91
N LYS A 92 14.96 -11.93 -16.25
CA LYS A 92 13.66 -11.58 -16.88
C LYS A 92 12.67 -11.09 -15.82
N PRO A 93 11.81 -10.09 -16.13
CA PRO A 93 10.76 -9.66 -15.22
C PRO A 93 9.77 -10.81 -14.96
N LEU A 94 9.31 -10.90 -13.72
CA LEU A 94 8.29 -11.85 -13.28
C LEU A 94 6.99 -11.12 -12.91
N MET A 95 7.11 -10.05 -12.12
CA MET A 95 5.98 -9.31 -11.60
C MET A 95 6.36 -7.85 -11.45
N ILE A 96 5.44 -6.97 -11.82
CA ILE A 96 5.53 -5.52 -11.63
C ILE A 96 4.34 -5.17 -10.76
N THR A 97 4.56 -4.56 -9.59
CA THR A 97 3.45 -4.28 -8.67
C THR A 97 3.79 -3.16 -7.69
N GLY A 98 2.78 -2.76 -6.94
CA GLY A 98 2.82 -1.76 -5.89
C GLY A 98 1.39 -1.49 -5.44
N SER A 99 1.22 -0.60 -4.47
CA SER A 99 -0.10 -0.28 -3.94
C SER A 99 -0.19 1.15 -3.45
N ALA A 100 -1.38 1.72 -3.52
CA ALA A 100 -1.83 2.75 -2.59
C ALA A 100 -2.34 2.12 -1.27
N GLY A 101 -2.52 2.89 -0.20
CA GLY A 101 -2.95 2.28 1.07
C GLY A 101 -2.44 2.90 2.37
N GLY A 102 -1.74 4.04 2.31
CA GLY A 102 -1.07 4.61 3.47
C GLY A 102 -0.14 3.59 4.16
N SER A 103 -0.15 3.56 5.49
CA SER A 103 0.72 2.67 6.26
C SER A 103 0.53 1.16 6.03
N GLY A 104 -0.52 0.73 5.32
CA GLY A 104 -0.74 -0.66 4.92
C GLY A 104 0.04 -1.11 3.69
N ILE A 105 0.58 -0.18 2.88
CA ILE A 105 1.15 -0.46 1.54
C ILE A 105 2.18 -1.59 1.56
N MET A 106 3.16 -1.56 2.46
CA MET A 106 4.21 -2.58 2.53
C MET A 106 3.61 -3.99 2.77
N GLY A 107 2.64 -4.09 3.67
CA GLY A 107 1.95 -5.35 3.95
C GLY A 107 1.13 -5.83 2.75
N TYR A 108 0.51 -4.90 2.01
CA TYR A 108 -0.24 -5.25 0.81
C TYR A 108 0.66 -5.78 -0.30
N VAL A 109 1.78 -5.11 -0.56
CA VAL A 109 2.71 -5.52 -1.62
C VAL A 109 3.36 -6.86 -1.27
N LEU A 110 3.82 -7.03 -0.03
CA LEU A 110 4.45 -8.28 0.41
C LEU A 110 3.52 -9.49 0.26
N GLN A 111 2.26 -9.39 0.70
CA GLN A 111 1.29 -10.48 0.56
C GLN A 111 1.06 -10.88 -0.89
N ARG A 112 1.08 -9.91 -1.81
CA ARG A 112 0.88 -10.14 -3.24
C ARG A 112 2.09 -10.77 -3.91
N ILE A 113 3.29 -10.39 -3.49
CA ILE A 113 4.51 -11.08 -3.90
C ILE A 113 4.47 -12.53 -3.44
N ILE A 114 4.12 -12.80 -2.17
CA ILE A 114 4.00 -14.18 -1.66
C ILE A 114 2.93 -14.97 -2.43
N ALA A 115 1.75 -14.39 -2.64
CA ALA A 115 0.66 -15.07 -3.35
C ALA A 115 1.04 -15.49 -4.78
N VAL A 116 1.76 -14.64 -5.51
CA VAL A 116 2.19 -14.93 -6.89
C VAL A 116 3.44 -15.81 -6.92
N VAL A 117 4.45 -15.48 -6.11
CA VAL A 117 5.77 -16.15 -6.17
C VAL A 117 5.74 -17.49 -5.45
N ASP A 118 5.19 -17.58 -4.24
CA ASP A 118 5.23 -18.80 -3.44
C ASP A 118 3.99 -19.66 -3.69
N TRP A 119 2.80 -19.06 -3.68
CA TRP A 119 1.54 -19.80 -3.81
C TRP A 119 1.08 -19.98 -5.26
N LYS A 120 1.79 -19.39 -6.22
CA LYS A 120 1.51 -19.50 -7.66
C LYS A 120 0.06 -19.15 -8.03
N GLN A 121 -0.54 -18.22 -7.30
CA GLN A 121 -1.92 -17.81 -7.55
C GLN A 121 -2.04 -16.99 -8.84
N ASP A 122 -3.20 -17.12 -9.49
CA ASP A 122 -3.61 -16.18 -10.54
C ASP A 122 -3.62 -14.75 -9.99
N ILE A 123 -3.15 -13.78 -10.79
CA ILE A 123 -2.96 -12.42 -10.32
C ILE A 123 -4.26 -11.73 -9.92
N LYS A 124 -5.39 -11.99 -10.59
CA LYS A 124 -6.68 -11.38 -10.23
C LYS A 124 -7.14 -11.89 -8.88
N SER A 125 -7.04 -13.19 -8.65
CA SER A 125 -7.33 -13.81 -7.36
C SER A 125 -6.38 -13.31 -6.26
N ALA A 126 -5.08 -13.16 -6.57
CA ALA A 126 -4.10 -12.65 -5.63
C ALA A 126 -4.40 -11.21 -5.19
N LEU A 127 -4.79 -10.32 -6.12
CA LEU A 127 -5.19 -8.95 -5.78
C LEU A 127 -6.53 -8.88 -5.02
N ALA A 128 -7.46 -9.79 -5.32
CA ALA A 128 -8.75 -9.89 -4.62
C ALA A 128 -8.65 -10.53 -3.23
N ALA A 129 -7.55 -11.23 -2.93
CA ALA A 129 -7.38 -11.90 -1.65
C ALA A 129 -7.47 -10.91 -0.47
N PRO A 130 -8.03 -11.33 0.69
CA PRO A 130 -8.15 -10.46 1.85
C PRO A 130 -6.83 -9.87 2.33
N ASN A 131 -6.89 -8.66 2.87
CA ASN A 131 -5.75 -7.98 3.46
C ASN A 131 -5.56 -8.37 4.94
N ILE A 132 -4.34 -8.75 5.30
CA ILE A 132 -3.92 -8.96 6.69
C ILE A 132 -2.66 -8.14 6.94
N VAL A 133 -2.70 -7.17 7.86
CA VAL A 133 -1.59 -6.21 8.06
C VAL A 133 -1.18 -6.18 9.52
N SER A 134 0.13 -6.15 9.79
CA SER A 134 0.66 -5.83 11.11
C SER A 134 1.60 -4.62 11.03
N ARG A 135 1.45 -3.70 11.99
CA ARG A 135 2.30 -2.50 12.16
C ARG A 135 3.04 -2.53 13.50
N GLY A 136 3.27 -3.72 14.05
CA GLY A 136 3.99 -3.94 15.32
C GLY A 136 3.15 -3.77 16.59
N ARG A 137 1.84 -3.53 16.49
CA ARG A 137 0.93 -3.37 17.65
C ARG A 137 -0.22 -4.38 17.70
N GLY A 138 -0.24 -5.33 16.77
CA GLY A 138 -1.35 -6.26 16.55
C GLY A 138 -1.52 -6.60 15.08
N ILE A 139 -2.56 -7.36 14.78
CA ILE A 139 -2.94 -7.79 13.45
C ILE A 139 -4.27 -7.12 13.08
N GLU A 140 -4.27 -6.44 11.95
CA GLU A 140 -5.47 -5.88 11.31
C GLU A 140 -5.96 -6.87 10.26
N LEU A 141 -7.21 -7.31 10.39
CA LEU A 141 -7.91 -8.17 9.44
C LEU A 141 -8.90 -7.32 8.66
N GLU A 142 -8.93 -7.51 7.34
CA GLU A 142 -9.85 -6.79 6.48
C GLU A 142 -11.31 -7.12 6.77
N ALA A 143 -12.09 -6.09 7.08
CA ALA A 143 -13.54 -6.20 7.24
C ALA A 143 -14.23 -6.64 5.95
N GLU A 144 -15.41 -7.27 6.06
CA GLU A 144 -16.25 -7.65 4.90
C GLU A 144 -15.57 -8.63 3.93
N THR A 145 -14.62 -9.42 4.43
CA THR A 145 -13.95 -10.50 3.69
C THR A 145 -13.99 -11.79 4.51
N LEU A 146 -13.24 -12.81 4.07
CA LEU A 146 -13.03 -14.04 4.86
C LEU A 146 -11.97 -13.88 5.97
N ALA A 147 -11.17 -12.80 5.98
CA ALA A 147 -10.11 -12.59 6.97
C ALA A 147 -10.60 -12.61 8.43
N PRO A 148 -11.76 -12.05 8.81
CA PRO A 148 -12.26 -12.06 10.19
C PRO A 148 -12.40 -13.45 10.81
N ALA A 149 -12.56 -14.51 10.01
CA ALA A 149 -12.58 -15.89 10.49
C ALA A 149 -11.26 -16.32 11.17
N MET A 150 -10.16 -15.62 10.91
CA MET A 150 -8.86 -15.85 11.56
C MET A 150 -8.73 -15.18 12.93
N SER A 151 -9.71 -14.38 13.36
CA SER A 151 -9.60 -13.57 14.57
C SER A 151 -9.36 -14.41 15.83
N GLU A 152 -10.20 -15.42 16.06
CA GLU A 152 -10.08 -16.28 17.25
C GLU A 152 -8.76 -17.07 17.28
N PRO A 153 -8.35 -17.79 16.21
CA PRO A 153 -7.04 -18.44 16.18
C PRO A 153 -5.87 -17.50 16.50
N LEU A 154 -5.85 -16.29 15.90
CA LEU A 154 -4.78 -15.32 16.12
C LEU A 154 -4.77 -14.77 17.55
N GLN A 155 -5.94 -14.54 18.15
CA GLN A 155 -6.06 -14.14 19.55
C GLN A 155 -5.58 -15.25 20.49
N ASN A 156 -5.87 -16.52 20.17
CA ASN A 156 -5.38 -17.67 20.94
C ASN A 156 -3.84 -17.81 20.87
N PHE A 157 -3.20 -17.31 19.81
CA PHE A 157 -1.74 -17.16 19.72
C PHE A 157 -1.20 -15.91 20.46
N GLY A 158 -2.06 -15.14 21.12
CA GLY A 158 -1.69 -13.95 21.89
C GLY A 158 -1.56 -12.66 21.06
N HIS A 159 -2.02 -12.66 19.80
CA HIS A 159 -2.00 -11.45 18.99
C HIS A 159 -3.24 -10.57 19.26
N PRO A 160 -3.07 -9.27 19.56
CA PRO A 160 -4.18 -8.33 19.50
C PRO A 160 -4.71 -8.27 18.06
N VAL A 161 -6.00 -8.53 17.87
CA VAL A 161 -6.64 -8.50 16.55
C VAL A 161 -7.62 -7.34 16.46
N LYS A 162 -7.61 -6.63 15.33
CA LYS A 162 -8.58 -5.61 14.98
C LYS A 162 -9.18 -5.90 13.60
N ILE A 163 -10.50 -5.93 13.51
CA ILE A 163 -11.19 -5.96 12.21
C ILE A 163 -11.40 -4.51 11.76
N THR A 164 -10.98 -4.18 10.54
CA THR A 164 -11.02 -2.81 10.03
C THR A 164 -11.06 -2.80 8.50
N PRO A 165 -11.61 -1.76 7.86
CA PRO A 165 -11.42 -1.57 6.43
C PRO A 165 -9.92 -1.46 6.10
N LEU A 166 -9.48 -2.16 5.04
CA LEU A 166 -8.10 -2.15 4.56
C LEU A 166 -8.09 -1.87 3.05
N ASN A 167 -8.32 -0.61 2.69
CA ASN A 167 -8.50 -0.19 1.30
C ASN A 167 -7.16 -0.01 0.56
N SER A 168 -6.61 -1.12 0.06
CA SER A 168 -5.47 -1.14 -0.86
C SER A 168 -5.81 -0.54 -2.22
N GLY A 169 -4.80 -0.34 -3.05
CA GLY A 169 -4.95 0.09 -4.44
C GLY A 169 -3.87 -0.58 -5.26
N LEU A 170 -3.87 -1.91 -5.23
CA LEU A 170 -2.90 -2.73 -5.93
C LEU A 170 -3.11 -2.66 -7.43
N THR A 171 -2.01 -2.58 -8.18
CA THR A 171 -2.01 -2.91 -9.60
C THR A 171 -0.84 -3.84 -9.85
N ALA A 172 -0.99 -4.76 -10.79
CA ALA A 172 0.09 -5.66 -11.14
C ALA A 172 0.08 -6.09 -12.60
N ILE A 173 1.27 -6.39 -13.11
CA ILE A 173 1.50 -7.12 -14.35
C ILE A 173 2.38 -8.32 -14.03
N VAL A 174 1.97 -9.53 -14.41
CA VAL A 174 2.72 -10.77 -14.22
C VAL A 174 3.05 -11.39 -15.58
N TYR A 175 4.27 -11.92 -15.70
CA TYR A 175 4.73 -12.68 -16.87
C TYR A 175 4.61 -14.17 -16.61
N ASP A 176 4.04 -14.92 -17.54
CA ASP A 176 4.07 -16.38 -17.52
C ASP A 176 5.40 -16.95 -18.09
N ALA A 177 5.54 -18.28 -18.08
CA ALA A 177 6.74 -18.95 -18.58
C ALA A 177 6.97 -18.75 -20.10
N GLN A 178 5.92 -18.42 -20.85
CA GLN A 178 5.96 -18.13 -22.28
C GLN A 178 6.19 -16.63 -22.55
N GLY A 179 6.26 -15.80 -21.51
CA GLY A 179 6.43 -14.36 -21.62
C GLY A 179 5.14 -13.58 -21.87
N ARG A 180 3.97 -14.23 -21.79
CA ARG A 180 2.68 -13.52 -21.88
C ARG A 180 2.43 -12.72 -20.61
N MET A 181 1.90 -11.52 -20.79
CA MET A 181 1.58 -10.61 -19.70
C MET A 181 0.12 -10.73 -19.29
N THR A 182 -0.14 -10.78 -17.98
CA THR A 182 -1.48 -10.64 -17.40
C THR A 182 -1.49 -9.45 -16.46
N GLY A 183 -2.29 -8.44 -16.78
CA GLY A 183 -2.54 -7.28 -15.93
C GLY A 183 -3.76 -7.48 -15.03
N ALA A 184 -3.72 -6.91 -13.82
CA ALA A 184 -4.87 -6.84 -12.92
C ALA A 184 -4.84 -5.58 -12.05
N ALA A 185 -6.03 -5.15 -11.63
CA ALA A 185 -6.24 -4.08 -10.67
C ALA A 185 -7.03 -4.59 -9.47
N ASP A 186 -6.82 -3.96 -8.32
CA ASP A 186 -7.47 -4.28 -7.05
C ASP A 186 -8.98 -4.03 -7.12
N PRO A 187 -9.84 -5.02 -6.77
CA PRO A 187 -11.29 -4.85 -6.83
C PRO A 187 -11.85 -3.87 -5.79
N ARG A 188 -11.03 -3.41 -4.83
CA ARG A 188 -11.43 -2.42 -3.81
C ARG A 188 -11.53 -1.00 -4.36
N ARG A 189 -11.01 -0.76 -5.57
CA ARG A 189 -11.03 0.54 -6.26
C ARG A 189 -11.49 0.37 -7.70
N GLU A 190 -11.71 1.48 -8.39
CA GLU A 190 -12.19 1.54 -9.78
C GLU A 190 -11.09 1.30 -10.82
N GLY A 191 -9.98 0.67 -10.44
CA GLY A 191 -8.85 0.44 -11.34
C GLY A 191 -9.17 -0.58 -12.43
N THR A 192 -8.50 -0.47 -13.58
CA THR A 192 -8.60 -1.44 -14.68
C THR A 192 -7.22 -1.80 -15.22
N ALA A 193 -7.14 -2.95 -15.89
CA ALA A 193 -5.95 -3.38 -16.63
C ALA A 193 -6.31 -3.54 -18.11
N ILE A 194 -5.55 -2.89 -18.99
CA ILE A 194 -5.77 -2.87 -20.43
C ILE A 194 -4.44 -3.17 -21.11
N GLY A 195 -4.46 -4.06 -22.10
CA GLY A 195 -3.31 -4.43 -22.90
C GLY A 195 -3.75 -5.30 -24.09
N GLU A 196 -2.91 -5.36 -25.12
CA GLU A 196 -3.09 -6.18 -26.32
C GLU A 196 -2.08 -7.33 -26.35
#